data_AF-A0A8H2Y4F5-F1
#
_entry.id   AF-A0A8H2Y4F5-F1
#
_cell.length_a   1.000
_cell.length_b   1.000
_cell.length_c   1.000
_cell.angle_alpha   90.00
_cell.angle_beta   90.00
_cell.angle_gamma   90.00
#
_symmetry.space_group_name_H-M   'P 1'
#
loop_
_entity.id
_entity.type
_entity.pdbx_description
1 polymer ?
#
loop_
_entity_poly.entity_id
_entity_poly.type
_entity_poly.pdbx_seq_one_letter_code
_entity_poly.pdbx_strand_id
1 'polypeptide(L)'
;MSDQFDYNGFIATFKAQAQDLEDALSQNKAPDTGTIDQLSASTTKLRGRVNEVVAAGHLPAYDQRLCEERVASLEGSLAKFRANAKSKPKFSFKSSINTKPTTSNSSNSNAPTAPGVGLASKQPSTTTATTKISINNHNHKSLTFADAEGWDSSGSNSAQCVVITIGGLSDCFVDLASGTSPNVNALHIQGLKRTVLYAGKIQGSVLLHDCVECTIIVSTHQFRMHTSNATDVYLEVSSNPVIEKCNNIRFGSYPSKGGTTTAVEPPRSEISGDALPYAVQDFDWMGATPSPNWSVIDSTTFQLPITASSDSLDLILNKLLPDRRP
;
A
#
# COMPACT_ATOMS: atom_id res chain seq x y z
N MET A 1 35.22 -10.51 4.76
CA MET A 1 34.11 -9.65 4.29
C MET A 1 32.85 -10.50 4.39
N SER A 2 31.79 -10.00 4.99
CA SER A 2 30.47 -10.65 4.89
C SER A 2 29.83 -10.13 3.60
N ASP A 3 29.48 -11.01 2.67
CA ASP A 3 28.65 -10.63 1.53
C ASP A 3 27.28 -10.23 2.06
N GLN A 4 27.03 -8.91 2.07
CA GLN A 4 25.74 -8.38 2.49
C GLN A 4 24.76 -8.56 1.34
N PHE A 5 23.80 -9.46 1.53
CA PHE A 5 22.76 -9.73 0.54
C PHE A 5 22.01 -8.45 0.17
N ASP A 6 22.08 -8.06 -1.11
CA ASP A 6 21.31 -6.93 -1.65
C ASP A 6 19.86 -7.34 -1.90
N TYR A 7 19.06 -7.19 -0.85
CA TYR A 7 17.62 -7.43 -0.89
C TYR A 7 16.90 -6.58 -1.96
N ASN A 8 17.25 -5.29 -2.09
CA ASN A 8 16.59 -4.41 -3.04
C ASN A 8 16.95 -4.79 -4.49
N GLY A 9 18.22 -5.07 -4.76
CA GLY A 9 18.68 -5.58 -6.05
C GLY A 9 18.10 -6.94 -6.40
N PHE A 10 17.93 -7.85 -5.42
CA PHE A 10 17.23 -9.12 -5.63
C PHE A 10 15.78 -8.90 -6.04
N ILE A 11 15.00 -8.12 -5.28
CA ILE A 11 13.60 -7.84 -5.58
C ILE A 11 13.46 -7.16 -6.94
N ALA A 12 14.27 -6.14 -7.25
CA ALA A 12 14.25 -5.47 -8.54
C ALA A 12 14.57 -6.43 -9.71
N THR A 13 15.58 -7.30 -9.55
CA THR A 13 15.94 -8.30 -10.55
C THR A 13 14.84 -9.36 -10.72
N PHE A 14 14.19 -9.78 -9.64
CA PHE A 14 13.08 -10.73 -9.68
C PHE A 14 11.87 -10.12 -10.41
N LYS A 15 11.49 -8.87 -10.08
CA LYS A 15 10.40 -8.13 -10.76
C LYS A 15 10.65 -8.05 -12.26
N ALA A 16 11.84 -7.64 -12.68
CA ALA A 16 12.22 -7.55 -14.09
C ALA A 16 12.14 -8.92 -14.80
N GLN A 17 12.76 -9.97 -14.23
CA GLN A 17 12.76 -11.31 -14.83
C GLN A 17 11.37 -11.97 -14.87
N ALA A 18 10.50 -11.67 -13.90
CA ALA A 18 9.11 -12.10 -13.93
C ALA A 18 8.33 -11.39 -15.04
N GLN A 19 8.47 -10.06 -15.18
CA GLN A 19 7.81 -9.28 -16.22
C GLN A 19 8.26 -9.72 -17.63
N ASP A 20 9.56 -9.91 -17.86
CA ASP A 20 10.08 -10.37 -19.16
C ASP A 20 9.43 -11.71 -19.60
N LEU A 21 9.17 -12.61 -18.65
CA LEU A 21 8.50 -13.89 -18.90
C LEU A 21 6.99 -13.73 -19.13
N GLU A 22 6.31 -12.86 -18.38
CA GLU A 22 4.89 -12.54 -18.56
C GLU A 22 4.63 -11.88 -19.92
N ASP A 23 5.50 -10.97 -20.34
CA ASP A 23 5.44 -10.28 -21.63
C ASP A 23 5.70 -11.26 -22.78
N ALA A 24 6.72 -12.13 -22.65
CA ALA A 24 7.02 -13.17 -23.64
C ALA A 24 5.86 -14.18 -23.79
N LEU A 25 5.18 -14.54 -22.69
CA LEU A 25 3.97 -15.37 -22.72
C LEU A 25 2.77 -14.64 -23.35
N SER A 26 2.66 -13.33 -23.14
CA SER A 26 1.55 -12.52 -23.65
C SER A 26 1.67 -12.22 -25.15
N GLN A 27 2.89 -12.01 -25.65
CA GLN A 27 3.16 -11.80 -27.08
C GLN A 27 2.98 -13.09 -27.90
N ASN A 28 3.38 -14.24 -27.36
CA ASN A 28 3.29 -15.53 -28.05
C ASN A 28 1.93 -16.21 -27.85
N LYS A 29 0.93 -15.84 -28.66
CA LYS A 29 -0.42 -16.46 -28.60
C LYS A 29 -0.48 -17.94 -29.01
N ALA A 30 0.54 -18.44 -29.71
CA ALA A 30 0.69 -19.84 -30.09
C ALA A 30 2.19 -20.21 -30.17
N PRO A 31 2.88 -20.32 -29.02
CA PRO A 31 4.31 -20.61 -29.00
C PRO A 31 4.57 -22.03 -29.50
N ASP A 32 5.70 -22.21 -30.18
CA ASP A 32 6.17 -23.53 -30.57
C ASP A 32 6.74 -24.28 -29.35
N THR A 33 7.03 -25.58 -29.51
CA THR A 33 7.56 -26.39 -28.41
C THR A 33 8.91 -25.87 -27.90
N GLY A 34 9.76 -25.33 -28.78
CA GLY A 34 11.06 -24.75 -28.40
C GLY A 34 10.90 -23.53 -27.48
N THR A 35 10.02 -22.59 -27.84
CA THR A 35 9.73 -21.41 -27.02
C THR A 35 9.13 -21.79 -25.66
N ILE A 36 8.20 -22.76 -25.64
CA ILE A 36 7.60 -23.26 -24.39
C ILE A 36 8.67 -23.84 -23.45
N ASP A 37 9.59 -24.64 -23.98
CA ASP A 37 10.62 -25.28 -23.16
C ASP A 37 11.71 -24.28 -22.72
N GLN A 38 12.04 -23.28 -23.54
CA GLN A 38 12.91 -22.16 -23.15
C GLN A 38 12.30 -21.33 -22.00
N LEU A 39 11.04 -20.90 -22.14
CA LEU A 39 10.33 -20.14 -21.09
C LEU A 39 10.16 -20.95 -19.81
N SER A 40 9.94 -22.28 -19.93
CA SER A 40 9.90 -23.18 -18.79
C SER A 40 11.26 -23.30 -18.10
N ALA A 41 12.38 -23.38 -18.84
CA ALA A 41 13.71 -23.40 -18.26
C ALA A 41 14.04 -22.10 -17.51
N SER A 42 13.68 -20.95 -18.08
CA SER A 42 13.82 -19.64 -17.42
C SER A 42 12.96 -19.52 -16.16
N THR A 43 11.72 -20.03 -16.19
CA THR A 43 10.83 -20.04 -15.01
C THR A 43 11.38 -20.95 -13.90
N THR A 44 11.90 -22.13 -14.24
CA THR A 44 12.59 -23.01 -13.28
C THR A 44 13.84 -22.34 -12.68
N LYS A 45 14.61 -21.60 -13.49
CA LYS A 45 15.77 -20.83 -13.02
C LYS A 45 15.35 -19.71 -12.06
N LEU A 46 14.25 -19.01 -12.35
CA LEU A 46 13.70 -17.97 -11.49
C LEU A 46 13.24 -18.56 -10.14
N ARG A 47 12.52 -19.69 -10.15
CA ARG A 47 12.16 -20.46 -8.95
C ARG A 47 13.39 -20.88 -8.15
N GLY A 48 14.45 -21.35 -8.82
CA GLY A 48 15.71 -21.73 -8.18
C GLY A 48 16.32 -20.59 -7.37
N ARG A 49 16.41 -19.38 -7.96
CA ARG A 49 16.92 -18.18 -7.28
C ARG A 49 16.08 -17.79 -6.07
N VAL A 50 14.76 -17.89 -6.14
CA VAL A 50 13.87 -17.65 -4.98
C VAL A 50 14.18 -18.65 -3.87
N ASN A 51 14.24 -19.94 -4.20
CA ASN A 51 14.52 -21.00 -3.23
C ASN A 51 15.90 -20.84 -2.56
N GLU A 52 16.94 -20.45 -3.31
CA GLU A 52 18.28 -20.18 -2.78
C GLU A 52 18.28 -19.05 -1.73
N VAL A 53 17.60 -17.94 -2.03
CA VAL A 53 17.52 -16.77 -1.14
C VAL A 53 16.65 -17.05 0.10
N VAL A 54 15.56 -17.82 -0.08
CA VAL A 54 14.72 -18.31 1.03
C VAL A 54 15.51 -19.25 1.93
N ALA A 55 16.26 -20.20 1.37
CA ALA A 55 17.09 -21.13 2.14
C ALA A 55 18.22 -20.43 2.91
N ALA A 56 18.74 -19.31 2.38
CA ALA A 56 19.70 -18.43 3.05
C ALA A 56 19.07 -17.53 4.14
N GLY A 57 17.74 -17.55 4.30
CA GLY A 57 17.03 -16.73 5.29
C GLY A 57 17.02 -15.23 4.98
N HIS A 58 17.26 -14.86 3.72
CA HIS A 58 17.41 -13.46 3.29
C HIS A 58 16.11 -12.82 2.77
N LEU A 59 15.06 -13.62 2.53
CA LEU A 59 13.76 -13.15 2.06
C LEU A 59 12.73 -13.17 3.20
N PRO A 60 12.06 -12.05 3.54
CA PRO A 60 10.96 -12.05 4.49
C PRO A 60 9.80 -12.94 4.03
N ALA A 61 9.05 -13.49 4.98
CA ALA A 61 7.95 -14.43 4.70
C ALA A 61 6.78 -13.83 3.87
N TYR A 62 6.69 -12.49 3.79
CA TYR A 62 5.77 -11.81 2.89
C TYR A 62 6.25 -11.91 1.43
N ASP A 63 7.46 -11.45 1.17
CA ASP A 63 8.07 -11.44 -0.16
C ASP A 63 8.28 -12.87 -0.70
N GLN A 64 8.56 -13.84 0.17
CA GLN A 64 8.58 -15.25 -0.19
C GLN A 64 7.26 -15.68 -0.83
N ARG A 65 6.12 -15.43 -0.18
CA ARG A 65 4.79 -15.81 -0.70
C ARG A 65 4.51 -15.12 -2.03
N LEU A 66 4.84 -13.84 -2.13
CA LEU A 66 4.61 -13.03 -3.32
C LEU A 66 5.47 -13.49 -4.51
N CYS A 67 6.72 -13.86 -4.26
CA CYS A 67 7.59 -14.51 -5.26
C CYS A 67 7.06 -15.89 -5.68
N GLU A 68 6.66 -16.73 -4.71
CA GLU A 68 6.12 -18.08 -4.97
C GLU A 68 4.82 -18.04 -5.77
N GLU A 69 3.89 -17.14 -5.45
CA GLU A 69 2.63 -16.95 -6.16
C GLU A 69 2.85 -16.51 -7.61
N ARG A 70 3.77 -15.56 -7.85
CA ARG A 70 4.06 -15.08 -9.20
C ARG A 70 4.75 -16.14 -10.06
N VAL A 71 5.65 -16.94 -9.48
CA VAL A 71 6.23 -18.13 -10.13
C VAL A 71 5.16 -19.18 -10.43
N ALA A 72 4.22 -19.44 -9.52
CA ALA A 72 3.13 -20.39 -9.74
C ALA A 72 2.17 -19.94 -10.88
N SER A 73 1.93 -18.63 -11.01
CA SER A 73 1.14 -18.05 -12.10
C SER A 73 1.81 -18.25 -13.49
N LEU A 74 3.13 -18.02 -13.57
CA LEU A 74 3.94 -18.29 -14.76
C LEU A 74 3.88 -19.78 -15.17
N GLU A 75 4.09 -20.69 -14.23
CA GLU A 75 4.02 -22.14 -14.46
C GLU A 75 2.62 -22.60 -14.89
N GLY A 76 1.56 -22.06 -14.25
CA GLY A 76 0.17 -22.32 -14.63
C GLY A 76 -0.15 -21.85 -16.05
N SER A 77 0.44 -20.75 -16.49
CA SER A 77 0.30 -20.23 -17.86
C SER A 77 1.05 -21.10 -18.88
N LEU A 78 2.28 -21.52 -18.57
CA LEU A 78 3.04 -22.48 -19.38
C LEU A 78 2.34 -23.85 -19.48
N ALA A 79 1.70 -24.32 -18.41
CA ALA A 79 0.92 -25.56 -18.42
C ALA A 79 -0.28 -25.48 -19.39
N LYS A 80 -0.98 -24.33 -19.44
CA LYS A 80 -2.06 -24.07 -20.42
C LYS A 80 -1.53 -24.10 -21.86
N PHE A 81 -0.39 -23.45 -22.13
CA PHE A 81 0.23 -23.51 -23.46
C PHE A 81 0.64 -24.94 -23.86
N ARG A 82 1.23 -25.72 -22.94
CA ARG A 82 1.55 -27.15 -23.17
C ARG A 82 0.31 -28.00 -23.45
N ALA A 83 -0.81 -27.76 -22.76
CA ALA A 83 -2.07 -28.45 -23.01
C ALA A 83 -2.61 -28.11 -24.40
N ASN A 84 -2.65 -26.83 -24.76
CA ASN A 84 -3.12 -26.35 -26.07
C ASN A 84 -2.24 -26.81 -27.25
N ALA A 85 -0.93 -26.95 -27.04
CA ALA A 85 0.00 -27.51 -28.02
C ALA A 85 -0.24 -29.02 -28.25
N LYS A 86 -0.59 -29.77 -27.20
CA LYS A 86 -0.92 -31.21 -27.28
C LYS A 86 -2.32 -31.48 -27.84
N SER A 87 -3.28 -30.56 -27.70
CA SER A 87 -4.69 -30.75 -28.07
C SER A 87 -5.02 -30.57 -29.56
N LYS A 88 -4.08 -30.85 -30.47
CA LYS A 88 -4.34 -30.93 -31.93
C LYS A 88 -4.19 -32.35 -32.51
N PRO A 89 -4.93 -33.37 -32.02
CA PRO A 89 -5.08 -34.61 -32.77
C PRO A 89 -5.88 -34.34 -34.05
N LYS A 90 -5.26 -34.57 -35.21
CA LYS A 90 -5.95 -34.70 -36.50
C LYS A 90 -6.98 -35.84 -36.40
N PHE A 91 -8.15 -35.64 -37.02
CA PHE A 91 -9.13 -36.66 -37.46
C PHE A 91 -8.93 -38.11 -36.94
N SER A 92 -9.82 -38.56 -36.06
CA SER A 92 -10.26 -39.96 -36.05
C SER A 92 -11.68 -40.12 -35.50
N PHE A 93 -12.49 -40.92 -36.18
CA PHE A 93 -13.80 -41.37 -35.69
C PHE A 93 -13.63 -42.65 -34.86
N LYS A 94 -14.30 -42.76 -33.70
CA LYS A 94 -15.16 -43.90 -33.26
C LYS A 94 -15.55 -43.78 -31.78
N SER A 95 -16.40 -44.69 -31.31
CA SER A 95 -17.35 -44.49 -30.21
C SER A 95 -17.19 -45.50 -29.05
N SER A 96 -17.76 -45.14 -27.89
CA SER A 96 -18.56 -46.02 -26.99
C SER A 96 -17.93 -46.78 -25.79
N ILE A 97 -18.44 -46.39 -24.59
CA ILE A 97 -18.93 -47.22 -23.44
C ILE A 97 -18.02 -47.68 -22.26
N ASN A 98 -18.53 -47.39 -21.04
CA ASN A 98 -18.26 -47.94 -19.68
C ASN A 98 -16.84 -47.83 -19.06
N THR A 99 -16.66 -47.79 -17.73
CA THR A 99 -17.48 -48.33 -16.60
C THR A 99 -17.37 -47.51 -15.28
N LYS A 100 -18.39 -47.58 -14.40
CA LYS A 100 -18.33 -47.29 -12.93
C LYS A 100 -17.61 -48.46 -12.18
N PRO A 101 -17.20 -48.41 -10.87
CA PRO A 101 -17.94 -47.86 -9.72
C PRO A 101 -17.22 -46.80 -8.83
N THR A 102 -17.19 -46.95 -7.48
CA THR A 102 -17.76 -45.91 -6.57
C THR A 102 -17.52 -46.13 -5.06
N THR A 103 -17.35 -45.05 -4.27
CA THR A 103 -17.33 -44.90 -2.76
C THR A 103 -16.19 -45.59 -1.97
N SER A 104 -15.82 -45.28 -0.70
CA SER A 104 -16.44 -44.51 0.41
C SER A 104 -15.45 -43.89 1.43
N ASN A 105 -15.94 -42.94 2.25
CA ASN A 105 -15.37 -42.25 3.44
C ASN A 105 -14.56 -43.07 4.48
N SER A 106 -13.64 -42.44 5.24
CA SER A 106 -13.87 -41.97 6.65
C SER A 106 -12.60 -41.57 7.46
N SER A 107 -12.69 -40.46 8.24
CA SER A 107 -12.03 -40.09 9.53
C SER A 107 -10.70 -40.76 10.00
N ASN A 108 -9.72 -40.11 10.66
CA ASN A 108 -9.83 -39.11 11.74
C ASN A 108 -8.45 -38.52 12.18
N SER A 109 -8.49 -37.37 12.89
CA SER A 109 -7.54 -36.84 13.91
C SER A 109 -6.03 -37.19 13.93
N ASN A 110 -5.16 -36.17 13.91
CA ASN A 110 -4.38 -35.75 15.10
C ASN A 110 -3.54 -34.47 14.88
N ALA A 111 -3.43 -33.65 15.93
CA ALA A 111 -2.57 -32.45 15.99
C ALA A 111 -1.25 -32.75 16.73
N PRO A 112 -0.19 -31.95 16.49
CA PRO A 112 0.83 -31.73 17.50
C PRO A 112 1.01 -30.25 17.91
N THR A 113 1.27 -30.06 19.20
CA THR A 113 1.47 -28.79 19.90
C THR A 113 2.84 -28.17 19.60
N ALA A 114 2.91 -26.84 19.42
CA ALA A 114 4.17 -26.10 19.30
C ALA A 114 4.59 -25.47 20.65
N PRO A 115 5.82 -25.69 21.15
CA PRO A 115 6.35 -24.99 22.31
C PRO A 115 6.78 -23.56 21.96
N GLY A 116 6.37 -22.58 22.76
CA GLY A 116 6.81 -21.19 22.61
C GLY A 116 8.15 -20.92 23.31
N VAL A 117 9.02 -20.15 22.64
CA VAL A 117 10.19 -19.50 23.24
C VAL A 117 10.22 -18.04 22.79
N GLY A 118 9.89 -17.12 23.70
CA GLY A 118 9.93 -15.69 23.42
C GLY A 118 11.32 -15.10 23.65
N LEU A 119 11.90 -14.48 22.63
CA LEU A 119 13.06 -13.59 22.79
C LEU A 119 12.57 -12.14 22.75
N ALA A 120 12.49 -11.52 23.93
CA ALA A 120 12.22 -10.09 24.05
C ALA A 120 13.52 -9.29 23.82
N SER A 121 13.63 -8.58 22.70
CA SER A 121 14.72 -7.64 22.46
C SER A 121 14.52 -6.36 23.29
N LYS A 122 15.45 -6.11 24.21
CA LYS A 122 15.41 -5.00 25.15
C LYS A 122 15.82 -3.68 24.49
N GLN A 123 14.87 -2.94 23.92
CA GLN A 123 15.11 -1.60 23.39
C GLN A 123 15.27 -0.58 24.54
N PRO A 124 16.26 0.33 24.49
CA PRO A 124 16.41 1.39 25.49
C PRO A 124 15.36 2.49 25.27
N SER A 125 14.36 2.55 26.14
CA SER A 125 13.38 3.65 26.17
C SER A 125 13.82 4.75 27.14
N THR A 126 14.19 5.92 26.62
CA THR A 126 14.10 7.17 27.39
C THR A 126 12.62 7.48 27.62
N THR A 127 12.19 7.54 28.88
CA THR A 127 10.77 7.53 29.25
C THR A 127 10.08 8.89 29.03
N THR A 128 9.86 9.27 27.78
CA THR A 128 8.97 10.38 27.43
C THR A 128 7.52 9.95 27.67
N ALA A 129 6.79 10.70 28.50
CA ALA A 129 5.38 10.44 28.73
C ALA A 129 4.61 10.51 27.40
N THR A 130 3.86 9.44 27.09
CA THR A 130 3.11 9.30 25.84
C THR A 130 1.61 9.23 26.13
N THR A 131 0.86 10.22 25.67
CA THR A 131 -0.62 10.23 25.76
C THR A 131 -1.23 9.54 24.55
N LYS A 132 -2.31 8.79 24.77
CA LYS A 132 -3.13 8.24 23.69
C LYS A 132 -4.48 8.97 23.70
N ILE A 133 -4.90 9.46 22.54
CA ILE A 133 -6.21 10.10 22.35
C ILE A 133 -6.93 9.46 21.17
N SER A 134 -8.26 9.56 21.10
CA SER A 134 -9.01 9.01 19.98
C SER A 134 -10.28 9.75 19.59
N ILE A 135 -10.60 9.71 18.29
CA ILE A 135 -11.81 10.29 17.70
C ILE A 135 -12.50 9.17 16.89
N ASN A 136 -13.65 8.68 17.35
CA ASN A 136 -14.26 7.47 16.77
C ASN A 136 -15.77 7.62 16.53
N ASN A 137 -16.30 6.82 15.59
CA ASN A 137 -17.73 6.54 15.43
C ASN A 137 -18.63 7.78 15.18
N HIS A 138 -18.13 8.78 14.45
CA HIS A 138 -18.95 9.92 14.02
C HIS A 138 -19.42 9.79 12.56
N ASN A 139 -20.62 10.29 12.30
CA ASN A 139 -21.20 10.43 10.97
C ASN A 139 -21.59 11.89 10.74
N HIS A 140 -21.24 12.46 9.59
CA HIS A 140 -21.66 13.80 9.16
C HIS A 140 -21.36 14.90 10.18
N LYS A 141 -20.08 15.03 10.56
CA LYS A 141 -19.63 16.00 11.59
C LYS A 141 -18.24 16.58 11.28
N SER A 142 -18.07 17.87 11.58
CA SER A 142 -16.76 18.53 11.68
C SER A 142 -16.13 18.26 13.06
N LEU A 143 -14.87 17.82 13.08
CA LEU A 143 -14.18 17.29 14.25
C LEU A 143 -12.80 17.92 14.41
N THR A 144 -12.37 18.12 15.65
CA THR A 144 -11.08 18.71 16.02
C THR A 144 -10.46 17.96 17.21
N PHE A 145 -9.30 18.43 17.71
CA PHE A 145 -8.77 17.95 19.00
C PHE A 145 -9.76 18.10 20.18
N ALA A 146 -10.70 19.06 20.14
CA ALA A 146 -11.70 19.22 21.19
C ALA A 146 -12.73 18.06 21.24
N ASP A 147 -12.83 17.28 20.16
CA ASP A 147 -13.69 16.10 20.05
C ASP A 147 -12.97 14.79 20.44
N ALA A 148 -11.68 14.86 20.80
CA ALA A 148 -10.88 13.68 21.10
C ALA A 148 -11.04 13.19 22.55
N GLU A 149 -11.40 11.92 22.71
CA GLU A 149 -11.39 11.24 24.00
C GLU A 149 -9.96 11.10 24.51
N GLY A 150 -9.76 11.34 25.81
CA GLY A 150 -8.44 11.31 26.46
C GLY A 150 -7.57 12.55 26.23
N TRP A 151 -8.06 13.55 25.49
CA TRP A 151 -7.38 14.84 25.33
C TRP A 151 -7.69 15.79 26.51
N ASP A 152 -6.65 16.28 27.18
CA ASP A 152 -6.75 17.32 28.22
C ASP A 152 -5.82 18.49 27.85
N SER A 153 -6.44 19.58 27.36
CA SER A 153 -5.75 20.81 27.00
C SER A 153 -5.02 21.48 28.17
N SER A 154 -5.36 21.16 29.43
CA SER A 154 -4.81 21.83 30.62
C SER A 154 -3.46 21.27 31.09
N GLY A 155 -3.10 20.04 30.68
CA GLY A 155 -1.87 19.34 31.09
C GLY A 155 -0.74 19.33 30.05
N SER A 156 -0.93 19.95 28.87
CA SER A 156 -0.06 19.79 27.69
C SER A 156 1.32 20.47 27.84
N ASN A 157 2.26 19.81 28.52
CA ASN A 157 3.66 20.19 28.50
C ASN A 157 4.31 19.90 27.14
N SER A 158 5.13 20.83 26.64
CA SER A 158 5.81 20.76 25.32
C SER A 158 6.64 19.48 25.06
N ALA A 159 7.02 18.75 26.12
CA ALA A 159 7.77 17.51 26.05
C ALA A 159 6.92 16.22 25.90
N GLN A 160 5.58 16.33 25.86
CA GLN A 160 4.68 15.17 25.84
C GLN A 160 4.36 14.73 24.41
N CYS A 161 4.65 13.46 24.09
CA CYS A 161 4.31 12.88 22.78
C CYS A 161 2.86 12.37 22.80
N VAL A 162 2.13 12.61 21.71
CA VAL A 162 0.75 12.14 21.54
C VAL A 162 0.68 11.08 20.44
N VAL A 163 -0.11 10.04 20.69
CA VAL A 163 -0.53 9.05 19.69
C VAL A 163 -2.03 9.19 19.50
N ILE A 164 -2.46 9.41 18.26
CA ILE A 164 -3.87 9.60 17.90
C ILE A 164 -4.37 8.32 17.22
N THR A 165 -5.55 7.85 17.60
CA THR A 165 -6.30 6.81 16.87
C THR A 165 -7.61 7.40 16.35
N ILE A 166 -7.91 7.23 15.07
CA ILE A 166 -9.16 7.69 14.45
C ILE A 166 -9.83 6.51 13.77
N GLY A 167 -11.13 6.30 13.97
CA GLY A 167 -11.81 5.24 13.22
C GLY A 167 -13.32 5.22 13.23
N GLY A 168 -13.88 4.51 12.25
CA GLY A 168 -15.33 4.42 12.05
C GLY A 168 -15.99 5.76 11.72
N LEU A 169 -15.31 6.63 10.94
CA LEU A 169 -15.87 7.92 10.55
C LEU A 169 -16.49 7.86 9.16
N SER A 170 -17.61 8.57 9.00
CA SER A 170 -18.34 8.67 7.73
C SER A 170 -18.79 10.11 7.48
N ASP A 171 -18.64 10.62 6.26
CA ASP A 171 -19.09 11.97 5.89
C ASP A 171 -18.49 13.08 6.80
N CYS A 172 -17.28 12.90 7.31
CA CYS A 172 -16.68 13.80 8.30
C CYS A 172 -15.64 14.76 7.69
N PHE A 173 -15.48 15.93 8.32
CA PHE A 173 -14.29 16.77 8.16
C PHE A 173 -13.52 16.74 9.48
N VAL A 174 -12.23 16.42 9.46
CA VAL A 174 -11.39 16.32 10.65
C VAL A 174 -10.21 17.27 10.50
N ASP A 175 -10.11 18.25 11.38
CA ASP A 175 -9.03 19.23 11.41
C ASP A 175 -8.20 19.10 12.70
N LEU A 176 -6.99 18.56 12.55
CA LEU A 176 -5.98 18.39 13.60
C LEU A 176 -4.76 19.30 13.37
N ALA A 177 -4.92 20.33 12.54
CA ALA A 177 -3.82 21.18 12.10
C ALA A 177 -4.07 22.67 12.36
N SER A 178 -5.34 23.08 12.46
CA SER A 178 -5.74 24.41 12.92
C SER A 178 -5.67 24.51 14.45
N GLY A 179 -5.09 25.60 14.95
CA GLY A 179 -4.97 25.88 16.39
C GLY A 179 -3.70 25.32 17.02
N THR A 180 -3.70 25.18 18.35
CA THR A 180 -2.55 24.72 19.14
C THR A 180 -2.50 23.20 19.18
N SER A 181 -1.93 22.58 18.14
CA SER A 181 -1.75 21.13 18.06
C SER A 181 -0.63 20.64 19.01
N PRO A 182 -0.79 19.51 19.72
CA PRO A 182 0.29 18.85 20.44
C PRO A 182 1.40 18.32 19.53
N ASN A 183 2.49 17.86 20.12
CA ASN A 183 3.47 17.04 19.42
C ASN A 183 2.91 15.62 19.18
N VAL A 184 2.39 15.38 17.97
CA VAL A 184 1.87 14.06 17.57
C VAL A 184 2.99 13.22 16.97
N ASN A 185 3.33 12.10 17.63
CA ASN A 185 4.36 11.17 17.16
C ASN A 185 3.80 10.07 16.26
N ALA A 186 2.55 9.64 16.47
CA ALA A 186 1.92 8.66 15.59
C ALA A 186 0.42 8.93 15.40
N LEU A 187 -0.06 8.65 14.20
CA LEU A 187 -1.47 8.75 13.81
C LEU A 187 -1.88 7.42 13.17
N HIS A 188 -2.78 6.70 13.83
CA HIS A 188 -3.36 5.46 13.36
C HIS A 188 -4.81 5.69 12.93
N ILE A 189 -5.17 5.25 11.73
CA ILE A 189 -6.47 5.50 11.12
C ILE A 189 -7.05 4.17 10.64
N GLN A 190 -8.31 3.87 10.99
CA GLN A 190 -8.99 2.65 10.57
C GLN A 190 -10.48 2.88 10.25
N GLY A 191 -10.91 2.59 9.03
CA GLY A 191 -12.33 2.65 8.65
C GLY A 191 -12.84 4.08 8.51
N LEU A 192 -12.30 4.81 7.52
CA LEU A 192 -12.81 6.13 7.13
C LEU A 192 -13.56 6.02 5.80
N LYS A 193 -14.72 6.65 5.71
CA LYS A 193 -15.51 6.72 4.47
C LYS A 193 -15.90 8.16 4.17
N ARG A 194 -15.72 8.63 2.92
CA ARG A 194 -16.17 9.98 2.49
C ARG A 194 -15.75 11.08 3.46
N THR A 195 -14.52 10.98 3.96
CA THR A 195 -14.01 11.80 5.05
C THR A 195 -12.77 12.58 4.60
N VAL A 196 -12.74 13.87 4.90
CA VAL A 196 -11.60 14.75 4.67
C VAL A 196 -10.85 14.89 5.99
N LEU A 197 -9.57 14.49 6.03
CA LEU A 197 -8.69 14.59 7.19
C LEU A 197 -7.53 15.53 6.90
N TYR A 198 -7.53 16.69 7.55
CA TYR A 198 -6.40 17.60 7.61
C TYR A 198 -5.61 17.34 8.91
N ALA A 199 -4.64 16.43 8.83
CA ALA A 199 -3.86 15.96 9.98
C ALA A 199 -2.67 16.87 10.35
N GLY A 200 -2.25 17.76 9.45
CA GLY A 200 -1.13 18.66 9.70
C GLY A 200 0.22 17.93 9.77
N LYS A 201 1.08 18.30 10.72
CA LYS A 201 2.42 17.72 10.87
C LYS A 201 2.48 16.67 11.98
N ILE A 202 2.86 15.45 11.62
CA ILE A 202 3.05 14.28 12.50
C ILE A 202 4.54 13.96 12.58
N GLN A 203 5.15 14.04 13.77
CA GLN A 203 6.61 13.91 13.98
C GLN A 203 7.16 12.48 13.82
N GLY A 204 6.32 11.46 13.66
CA GLY A 204 6.75 10.09 13.41
C GLY A 204 6.01 9.47 12.23
N SER A 205 5.07 8.57 12.51
CA SER A 205 4.44 7.72 11.50
C SER A 205 2.93 7.88 11.38
N VAL A 206 2.43 7.89 10.15
CA VAL A 206 1.01 7.74 9.82
C VAL A 206 0.76 6.34 9.27
N LEU A 207 -0.22 5.65 9.83
CA LEU A 207 -0.71 4.35 9.36
C LEU A 207 -2.20 4.45 9.08
N LEU A 208 -2.60 4.21 7.83
CA LEU A 208 -3.99 4.18 7.40
C LEU A 208 -4.42 2.76 7.01
N HIS A 209 -5.64 2.40 7.38
CA HIS A 209 -6.28 1.14 7.01
C HIS A 209 -7.76 1.40 6.68
N ASP A 210 -8.31 0.75 5.65
CA ASP A 210 -9.73 0.84 5.31
C ASP A 210 -10.22 2.29 5.13
N CYS A 211 -9.55 3.04 4.25
CA CYS A 211 -9.97 4.39 3.83
C CYS A 211 -10.62 4.35 2.44
N VAL A 212 -11.84 4.86 2.30
CA VAL A 212 -12.64 4.77 1.06
C VAL A 212 -13.30 6.10 0.71
N GLU A 213 -13.10 6.59 -0.53
CA GLU A 213 -13.58 7.90 -0.99
C GLU A 213 -13.08 9.05 -0.07
N CYS A 214 -11.83 8.99 0.40
CA CYS A 214 -11.30 9.94 1.40
C CYS A 214 -10.31 10.95 0.80
N THR A 215 -10.05 12.02 1.56
CA THR A 215 -8.96 12.98 1.28
C THR A 215 -8.10 13.15 2.53
N ILE A 216 -6.82 12.84 2.43
CA ILE A 216 -5.86 12.82 3.53
C ILE A 216 -4.78 13.87 3.26
N ILE A 217 -4.61 14.82 4.18
CA ILE A 217 -3.65 15.93 4.03
C ILE A 217 -2.71 15.91 5.24
N VAL A 218 -1.45 15.50 5.03
CA VAL A 218 -0.51 15.23 6.12
C VAL A 218 0.96 15.44 5.76
N SER A 219 1.74 15.96 6.71
CA SER A 219 3.20 16.02 6.69
C SER A 219 3.74 15.04 7.73
N THR A 220 4.65 14.14 7.36
CA THR A 220 5.12 13.07 8.27
C THR A 220 6.53 12.55 7.97
N HIS A 221 7.12 11.73 8.84
CA HIS A 221 8.38 11.06 8.54
C HIS A 221 8.18 9.73 7.82
N GLN A 222 7.10 9.01 8.13
CA GLN A 222 6.75 7.71 7.51
C GLN A 222 5.26 7.64 7.23
N PHE A 223 4.88 7.22 6.02
CA PHE A 223 3.50 7.03 5.60
C PHE A 223 3.28 5.59 5.12
N ARG A 224 2.25 4.93 5.66
CA ARG A 224 1.80 3.61 5.22
C ARG A 224 0.27 3.60 5.08
N MET A 225 -0.23 3.10 3.96
CA MET A 225 -1.66 2.92 3.70
C MET A 225 -1.95 1.47 3.30
N HIS A 226 -3.01 0.90 3.85
CA HIS A 226 -3.37 -0.50 3.63
C HIS A 226 -4.88 -0.65 3.35
N THR A 227 -5.27 -1.59 2.49
CA THR A 227 -6.69 -1.92 2.18
C THR A 227 -7.54 -0.65 1.96
N SER A 228 -7.11 0.26 1.09
CA SER A 228 -7.76 1.56 0.89
C SER A 228 -8.06 1.80 -0.59
N ASN A 229 -9.13 2.55 -0.89
CA ASN A 229 -9.64 2.72 -2.24
C ASN A 229 -10.07 4.16 -2.53
N ALA A 230 -9.88 4.62 -3.78
CA ALA A 230 -10.40 5.89 -4.29
C ALA A 230 -10.14 7.05 -3.31
N THR A 231 -8.87 7.25 -2.94
CA THR A 231 -8.47 8.18 -1.87
C THR A 231 -7.37 9.09 -2.35
N ASP A 232 -7.55 10.40 -2.13
CA ASP A 232 -6.52 11.41 -2.41
C ASP A 232 -5.62 11.60 -1.20
N VAL A 233 -4.31 11.71 -1.42
CA VAL A 233 -3.30 11.84 -0.39
C VAL A 233 -2.36 13.00 -0.75
N TYR A 234 -2.44 14.08 0.01
CA TYR A 234 -1.60 15.27 -0.14
C TYR A 234 -0.52 15.24 0.94
N LEU A 235 0.68 14.86 0.50
CA LEU A 235 1.72 14.34 1.37
C LEU A 235 3.00 15.18 1.30
N GLU A 236 3.59 15.42 2.47
CA GLU A 236 5.00 15.74 2.64
C GLU A 236 5.58 14.61 3.47
N VAL A 237 6.62 13.94 2.98
CA VAL A 237 7.18 12.77 3.67
C VAL A 237 8.70 12.71 3.55
N SER A 238 9.35 12.37 4.66
CA SER A 238 10.83 12.25 4.72
C SER A 238 11.37 10.91 4.21
N SER A 239 10.48 9.95 3.93
CA SER A 239 10.77 8.62 3.38
C SER A 239 9.82 8.32 2.22
N ASN A 240 10.06 7.23 1.50
CA ASN A 240 9.10 6.77 0.50
C ASN A 240 7.80 6.28 1.19
N PRO A 241 6.61 6.71 0.74
CA PRO A 241 5.34 6.20 1.25
C PRO A 241 5.08 4.78 0.72
N VAL A 242 4.46 3.93 1.55
CA VAL A 242 4.14 2.54 1.20
C VAL A 242 2.62 2.35 1.08
N ILE A 243 2.18 1.64 0.05
CA ILE A 243 0.80 1.18 -0.13
C ILE A 243 0.72 -0.34 -0.30
N GLU A 244 -0.33 -0.97 0.25
CA GLU A 244 -0.60 -2.42 0.13
C GLU A 244 -2.13 -2.67 0.13
N LYS A 245 -2.62 -3.59 -0.69
CA LYS A 245 -4.04 -3.87 -0.99
C LYS A 245 -4.83 -2.61 -1.34
N CYS A 246 -4.20 -1.67 -2.03
CA CYS A 246 -4.80 -0.38 -2.37
C CYS A 246 -5.22 -0.31 -3.83
N ASN A 247 -6.17 0.59 -4.16
CA ASN A 247 -6.61 0.84 -5.54
C ASN A 247 -7.04 2.31 -5.71
N ASN A 248 -6.84 2.88 -6.90
CA ASN A 248 -7.21 4.26 -7.24
C ASN A 248 -6.77 5.29 -6.17
N ILE A 249 -5.52 5.18 -5.69
CA ILE A 249 -4.94 6.16 -4.75
C ILE A 249 -4.28 7.28 -5.55
N ARG A 250 -4.59 8.53 -5.26
CA ARG A 250 -3.98 9.66 -5.98
C ARG A 250 -3.08 10.44 -5.03
N PHE A 251 -1.81 10.62 -5.38
CA PHE A 251 -0.83 11.32 -4.56
C PHE A 251 -0.56 12.73 -5.10
N GLY A 252 -0.59 13.71 -4.20
CA GLY A 252 -0.24 15.10 -4.46
C GLY A 252 0.79 15.61 -3.45
N SER A 253 1.47 16.70 -3.79
CA SER A 253 2.34 17.40 -2.83
C SER A 253 1.50 18.05 -1.72
N TYR A 254 2.02 18.08 -0.49
CA TYR A 254 1.39 18.82 0.61
C TYR A 254 1.27 20.31 0.26
N PRO A 255 0.12 20.98 0.51
CA PRO A 255 -0.07 22.34 0.04
C PRO A 255 0.74 23.35 0.86
N SER A 256 1.23 24.40 0.20
CA SER A 256 2.03 25.45 0.84
C SER A 256 1.16 26.36 1.72
N LYS A 257 1.77 26.88 2.79
CA LYS A 257 1.12 27.89 3.65
C LYS A 257 1.25 29.28 2.99
N GLY A 258 0.15 29.78 2.42
CA GLY A 258 0.02 31.20 2.04
C GLY A 258 0.56 31.63 0.67
N GLY A 259 0.53 30.76 -0.36
CA GLY A 259 1.01 31.09 -1.70
C GLY A 259 -0.06 31.45 -2.73
N THR A 260 -0.12 32.71 -3.16
CA THR A 260 -0.25 33.04 -4.59
C THR A 260 1.15 33.12 -5.18
N THR A 261 1.41 32.43 -6.29
CA THR A 261 2.71 32.41 -6.96
C THR A 261 3.00 33.73 -7.66
N THR A 262 3.76 34.61 -7.00
CA THR A 262 4.55 35.67 -7.64
C THR A 262 6.03 35.38 -7.44
N ALA A 263 6.79 35.39 -8.54
CA ALA A 263 8.15 34.88 -8.59
C ALA A 263 9.14 35.66 -7.71
N VAL A 264 9.85 34.93 -6.84
CA VAL A 264 11.22 35.23 -6.41
C VAL A 264 11.98 33.91 -6.46
N GLU A 265 13.11 33.88 -7.16
CA GLU A 265 13.84 32.64 -7.48
C GLU A 265 14.43 31.92 -6.25
N PRO A 266 14.39 30.58 -6.21
CA PRO A 266 15.29 29.78 -5.37
C PRO A 266 16.63 29.51 -6.10
N PRO A 267 17.76 29.42 -5.39
CA PRO A 267 19.04 29.11 -6.01
C PRO A 267 19.17 27.62 -6.38
N ARG A 268 19.23 27.35 -7.70
CA ARG A 268 19.76 26.12 -8.33
C ARG A 268 19.32 24.77 -7.73
N SER A 269 18.18 24.29 -8.21
CA SER A 269 18.17 23.00 -8.91
C SER A 269 17.03 22.99 -9.93
N GLU A 270 17.36 22.86 -11.22
CA GLU A 270 16.36 22.73 -12.28
C GLU A 270 15.77 21.32 -12.25
N ILE A 271 14.53 21.19 -11.78
CA ILE A 271 13.72 20.00 -12.06
C ILE A 271 12.39 20.50 -12.64
N SER A 272 12.16 20.14 -13.90
CA SER A 272 10.92 20.39 -14.63
C SER A 272 9.71 19.74 -13.95
N GLY A 273 8.50 20.19 -14.27
CA GLY A 273 7.28 19.86 -13.52
C GLY A 273 6.85 18.38 -13.46
N ASP A 274 5.77 18.16 -12.71
CA ASP A 274 4.93 16.96 -12.62
C ASP A 274 5.51 15.70 -11.92
N ALA A 275 6.69 15.78 -11.30
CA ALA A 275 7.20 14.74 -10.41
C ALA A 275 6.93 15.04 -8.93
N LEU A 276 6.32 14.09 -8.20
CA LEU A 276 6.21 14.15 -6.74
C LEU A 276 7.60 14.10 -6.08
N PRO A 277 7.81 14.76 -4.93
CA PRO A 277 9.12 14.78 -4.25
C PRO A 277 9.47 13.46 -3.53
N TYR A 278 8.70 12.40 -3.73
CA TYR A 278 8.84 11.08 -3.10
C TYR A 278 8.42 9.98 -4.08
N ALA A 279 8.95 8.76 -3.92
CA ALA A 279 8.59 7.62 -4.76
C ALA A 279 7.64 6.67 -3.99
N VAL A 280 6.40 6.50 -4.48
CA VAL A 280 5.42 5.61 -3.86
C VAL A 280 5.83 4.14 -4.08
N GLN A 281 5.88 3.37 -2.99
CA GLN A 281 6.20 1.95 -3.00
C GLN A 281 4.91 1.13 -2.86
N ASP A 282 4.51 0.47 -3.94
CA ASP A 282 3.41 -0.49 -3.94
C ASP A 282 3.93 -1.90 -3.67
N PHE A 283 3.38 -2.54 -2.63
CA PHE A 283 3.78 -3.86 -2.13
C PHE A 283 2.97 -5.02 -2.72
N ASP A 284 1.90 -4.78 -3.48
CA ASP A 284 1.26 -5.81 -4.31
C ASP A 284 1.85 -5.80 -5.73
N TRP A 285 2.31 -4.64 -6.20
CA TRP A 285 2.80 -4.48 -7.58
C TRP A 285 4.25 -4.96 -7.76
N MET A 286 4.39 -6.19 -8.26
CA MET A 286 5.68 -6.77 -8.65
C MET A 286 6.02 -6.63 -10.15
N GLY A 287 5.25 -5.86 -10.93
CA GLY A 287 5.56 -5.61 -12.34
C GLY A 287 6.71 -4.63 -12.56
N ALA A 288 7.28 -4.60 -13.77
CA ALA A 288 8.33 -3.64 -14.12
C ALA A 288 7.79 -2.27 -14.61
N THR A 289 6.50 -2.19 -14.93
CA THR A 289 5.80 -0.93 -15.21
C THR A 289 5.47 -0.17 -13.91
N PRO A 290 5.08 1.11 -13.96
CA PRO A 290 4.42 1.78 -12.83
C PRO A 290 3.22 0.95 -12.33
N SER A 291 2.92 1.05 -11.04
CA SER A 291 1.74 0.40 -10.48
C SER A 291 0.45 1.04 -11.02
N PRO A 292 -0.58 0.26 -11.37
CA PRO A 292 -1.90 0.78 -11.73
C PRO A 292 -2.73 1.21 -10.51
N ASN A 293 -2.32 0.87 -9.28
CA ASN A 293 -3.09 1.12 -8.07
C ASN A 293 -3.00 2.57 -7.58
N TRP A 294 -2.07 3.37 -8.12
CA TRP A 294 -1.92 4.78 -7.77
C TRP A 294 -1.55 5.67 -8.95
N SER A 295 -1.85 6.97 -8.84
CA SER A 295 -1.45 8.00 -9.82
C SER A 295 -0.99 9.29 -9.11
N VAL A 296 -0.42 10.21 -9.88
CA VAL A 296 -0.19 11.60 -9.43
C VAL A 296 -1.50 12.40 -9.55
N ILE A 297 -1.61 13.50 -8.80
CA ILE A 297 -2.65 14.52 -8.92
C ILE A 297 -2.09 15.70 -9.73
N ASP A 298 -2.56 15.88 -10.96
CA ASP A 298 -2.00 16.83 -11.94
C ASP A 298 -2.02 18.29 -11.47
N SER A 299 -3.11 18.73 -10.84
CA SER A 299 -3.17 20.04 -10.19
C SER A 299 -4.32 20.11 -9.18
N THR A 300 -4.04 20.68 -8.01
CA THR A 300 -5.05 20.93 -6.98
C THR A 300 -4.83 22.26 -6.31
N THR A 301 -5.83 23.14 -6.45
CA THR A 301 -5.79 24.51 -5.93
C THR A 301 -6.60 24.61 -4.63
N PHE A 302 -6.02 24.14 -3.53
CA PHE A 302 -6.51 24.48 -2.19
C PHE A 302 -5.36 24.97 -1.31
N GLN A 303 -5.61 26.06 -0.60
CA GLN A 303 -4.65 26.74 0.26
C GLN A 303 -4.86 26.34 1.71
N LEU A 304 -3.79 26.31 2.50
CA LEU A 304 -3.85 26.11 3.94
C LEU A 304 -3.90 27.46 4.69
N PRO A 305 -4.61 27.53 5.84
CA PRO A 305 -5.40 26.44 6.44
C PRO A 305 -6.69 26.18 5.65
N ILE A 306 -7.10 24.92 5.59
CA ILE A 306 -8.49 24.57 5.29
C ILE A 306 -9.30 24.83 6.57
N THR A 307 -9.34 26.10 6.98
CA THR A 307 -10.40 26.51 7.91
C THR A 307 -11.70 26.20 7.22
N ALA A 308 -12.62 25.55 7.92
CA ALA A 308 -14.02 25.73 7.62
C ALA A 308 -14.31 27.24 7.71
N SER A 309 -14.40 27.89 6.54
CA SER A 309 -15.10 29.15 6.37
C SER A 309 -16.56 28.97 6.81
N SER A 310 -17.39 30.00 6.70
CA SER A 310 -18.83 29.91 6.98
C SER A 310 -19.63 28.96 6.06
N ASP A 311 -18.94 28.07 5.35
CA ASP A 311 -19.48 27.08 4.43
C ASP A 311 -19.97 25.84 5.21
N SER A 312 -21.06 25.24 4.75
CA SER A 312 -21.58 24.00 5.35
C SER A 312 -20.62 22.82 5.11
N LEU A 313 -20.68 21.83 6.00
CA LEU A 313 -19.89 20.59 5.88
C LEU A 313 -20.01 19.97 4.48
N ASP A 314 -21.21 19.93 3.91
CA ASP A 314 -21.44 19.44 2.53
C ASP A 314 -20.63 20.18 1.47
N LEU A 315 -20.46 21.51 1.58
CA LEU A 315 -19.65 22.27 0.62
C LEU A 315 -18.16 21.93 0.75
N ILE A 316 -17.68 21.72 1.98
CA ILE A 316 -16.29 21.29 2.24
C ILE A 316 -16.06 19.88 1.65
N LEU A 317 -16.96 18.94 1.94
CA LEU A 317 -16.87 17.57 1.42
C LEU A 317 -16.98 17.52 -0.11
N ASN A 318 -17.96 18.20 -0.70
CA ASN A 318 -18.14 18.23 -2.16
C ASN A 318 -16.97 18.89 -2.90
N LYS A 319 -16.22 19.79 -2.25
CA LYS A 319 -15.04 20.47 -2.81
C LYS A 319 -13.75 19.67 -2.67
N LEU A 320 -13.62 18.87 -1.61
CA LEU A 320 -12.35 18.26 -1.20
C LEU A 320 -12.31 16.74 -1.28
N LEU A 321 -13.44 16.03 -1.33
CA LEU A 321 -13.45 14.60 -1.58
C LEU A 321 -13.09 14.29 -3.04
N PRO A 322 -12.56 13.09 -3.36
CA PRO A 322 -12.19 12.74 -4.72
C PRO A 322 -13.39 12.81 -5.68
N ASP A 323 -13.18 13.48 -6.82
CA ASP A 323 -14.18 13.61 -7.89
C ASP A 323 -14.70 12.25 -8.34
N ARG A 324 -16.02 12.05 -8.23
CA ARG A 324 -16.72 10.89 -8.78
C ARG A 324 -16.86 11.01 -10.30
N ARG A 325 -15.76 10.89 -11.04
CA ARG A 325 -15.83 10.57 -12.46
C ARG A 325 -16.12 9.08 -12.63
N PRO A 326 -17.26 8.70 -13.26
CA PRO A 326 -17.60 7.32 -13.55
C PRO A 326 -16.78 6.74 -14.71
#